data_AF-M0ZMY8-F1
#
_entry.id   AF-M0ZMY8-F1
#
_cell.length_a   1.000
_cell.length_b   1.000
_cell.length_c   1.000
_cell.angle_alpha   90.00
_cell.angle_beta   90.00
_cell.angle_gamma   90.00
#
_symmetry.space_group_name_H-M   'P 1'
#
loop_
_entity.id
_entity.type
_entity.pdbx_description
1 polymer ?
#
loop_
_entity_poly.entity_id
_entity_poly.type
_entity_poly.pdbx_seq_one_letter_code
_entity_poly.pdbx_strand_id
1 'polypeptide(L)' 'MLWDLRTAWPLAVIDTHNDKVLCADWWKGESVVSGGADSKLCISSDVCVL' A
#
# COMPACT_ATOMS: atom_id res chain seq x y z
N MET A 1 -2.67 -0.64 -4.57
CA MET A 1 -2.26 -1.93 -5.17
C MET A 1 -0.74 -1.96 -5.23
N LEU A 2 -0.14 -3.11 -4.94
CA LEU A 2 1.29 -3.34 -5.09
C LEU A 2 1.54 -4.15 -6.36
N TRP A 3 2.56 -3.77 -7.13
CA TRP A 3 2.86 -4.35 -8.45
C TRP A 3 4.35 -4.67 -8.56
N ASP A 4 4.67 -5.81 -9.18
CA ASP A 4 5.99 -6.06 -9.72
C ASP A 4 6.10 -5.35 -11.08
N LEU A 5 6.93 -4.31 -11.15
CA LEU A 5 7.12 -3.53 -12.38
C LEU A 5 7.95 -4.27 -13.43
N ARG A 6 8.76 -5.27 -13.05
CA ARG A 6 9.57 -6.04 -14.01
C ARG A 6 8.69 -6.99 -14.82
N THR A 7 7.68 -7.57 -14.18
CA THR A 7 6.77 -8.55 -14.81
C THR A 7 5.41 -7.96 -15.16
N ALA A 8 5.16 -6.71 -14.76
CA ALA A 8 3.84 -6.06 -14.82
C ALA A 8 2.74 -6.87 -14.11
N TRP A 9 3.10 -7.56 -13.02
CA TRP A 9 2.20 -8.45 -12.29
C TRP A 9 1.65 -7.81 -11.01
N PRO A 10 0.33 -7.86 -10.74
CA PRO A 10 -0.22 -7.38 -9.48
C PRO A 10 0.16 -8.36 -8.35
N LEU A 11 0.84 -7.87 -7.33
CA LEU A 11 1.30 -8.69 -6.19
C LEU A 11 0.28 -8.72 -5.06
N ALA A 12 -0.34 -7.58 -4.73
CA ALA A 12 -1.27 -7.49 -3.61
C ALA A 12 -2.21 -6.28 -3.70
N VAL A 13 -3.37 -6.40 -3.06
CA VAL A 13 -4.23 -5.26 -2.70
C VAL A 13 -4.07 -5.02 -1.21
N ILE A 14 -3.68 -3.79 -0.86
CA ILE A 14 -3.55 -3.34 0.53
C ILE A 14 -4.84 -2.62 0.88
N ASP A 15 -5.74 -3.30 1.59
CA ASP A 15 -7.08 -2.80 1.92
C ASP A 15 -7.13 -2.31 3.38
N THR A 16 -6.62 -1.10 3.61
CA THR A 16 -6.48 -0.51 4.95
C THR A 16 -7.35 0.71 5.21
N HIS A 17 -7.81 1.37 4.15
CA HIS A 17 -8.58 2.61 4.23
C HIS A 17 -10.06 2.37 3.87
N ASN A 18 -10.95 3.02 4.59
CA ASN A 18 -12.40 2.95 4.32
C ASN A 18 -12.89 4.02 3.33
N ASP A 19 -11.96 4.81 2.79
CA ASP A 19 -12.21 5.86 1.79
C ASP A 19 -10.98 5.99 0.87
N LYS A 20 -11.00 6.92 -0.07
CA LYS A 20 -9.95 7.16 -1.06
C LYS A 20 -8.59 7.37 -0.39
N VAL A 21 -7.59 6.64 -0.87
CA VAL A 21 -6.19 6.90 -0.59
C VAL A 21 -5.75 8.12 -1.40
N LEU A 22 -5.20 9.13 -0.73
CA LEU A 22 -4.79 10.40 -1.33
C LEU A 22 -3.28 10.54 -1.48
N CYS A 23 -2.52 9.80 -0.66
CA CYS A 23 -1.07 9.74 -0.74
C CYS A 23 -0.54 8.36 -0.31
N ALA A 24 0.62 7.98 -0.86
CA ALA A 24 1.36 6.79 -0.46
C ALA A 24 2.86 7.00 -0.66
N ASP A 25 3.67 6.38 0.18
CA ASP A 25 5.14 6.37 0.08
C ASP A 25 5.73 5.09 0.66
N TRP A 26 6.98 4.80 0.31
CA TRP A 26 7.77 3.73 0.91
C TRP A 26 8.37 4.17 2.24
N TRP A 27 8.35 3.28 3.22
CA TRP A 27 8.96 3.51 4.52
C TRP A 27 9.85 2.34 4.89
N LYS A 28 11.09 2.66 5.30
CA LYS A 28 12.09 1.66 5.73
C LYS A 28 12.30 0.49 4.74
N GLY A 29 12.10 0.72 3.45
CA GLY A 29 12.38 -0.22 2.36
C GLY A 29 11.35 -1.34 2.15
N GLU A 30 10.64 -1.77 3.19
CA GLU A 30 9.73 -2.94 3.11
C GLU A 30 8.28 -2.63 3.55
N SER A 31 8.04 -1.43 4.07
CA SER A 31 6.69 -0.99 4.45
C SER A 31 6.15 0.05 3.48
N VAL A 32 4.83 0.06 3.31
CA VAL A 32 4.11 1.13 2.63
C VAL A 32 3.39 1.99 3.66
N VAL A 33 3.56 3.31 3.55
CA VAL A 33 2.78 4.29 4.30
C VAL A 33 1.74 4.87 3.37
N SER A 34 0.51 5.01 3.86
CA SER A 34 -0.60 5.57 3.09
C SER A 34 -1.44 6.50 3.94
N GLY A 35 -1.99 7.55 3.31
CA GLY A 35 -2.91 8.50 3.92
C GLY A 35 -4.21 8.58 3.12
N GLY A 36 -5.34 8.53 3.83
CA GLY A 36 -6.67 8.46 3.22
C GLY A 36 -7.60 9.62 3.62
N ALA A 37 -8.67 9.78 2.84
CA ALA A 37 -9.79 10.68 3.14
C ALA A 37 -10.57 10.26 4.41
N ASP A 38 -10.34 9.04 4.89
CA ASP A 38 -10.82 8.54 6.17
C ASP A 38 -10.05 9.11 7.38
N SER A 39 -9.17 10.10 7.16
CA SER A 39 -8.37 10.78 8.19
C SER A 39 -7.42 9.84 8.95
N LYS A 40 -7.00 8.74 8.32
CA LYS A 40 -6.02 7.82 8.89
C LYS A 40 -4.70 7.87 8.14
N LEU A 41 -3.63 7.57 8.87
CA LEU A 41 -2.34 7.17 8.32
C LEU A 41 -2.13 5.70 8.66
N CYS A 42 -1.91 4.87 7.64
CA CYS A 42 -1.75 3.43 7.77
C CYS A 42 -0.33 3.04 7.37
N ILE A 43 0.29 2.16 8.16
CA ILE A 43 1.56 1.51 7.84
C ILE A 43 1.27 0.04 7.59
N SER A 44 1.59 -0.42 6.38
CA SER A 44 1.43 -1.82 5.98
C SER A 44 2.81 -2.46 5.84
N SER A 45 3.07 -3.43 6.72
CA SER A 45 4.26 -4.29 6.70
C SER A 45 3.85 -5.72 6.40
N ASP A 46 4.81 -6.55 6.02
CA ASP A 46 4.60 -7.99 5.81
C ASP A 46 3.43 -8.28 4.85
N VAL A 47 3.28 -7.44 3.82
CA VAL A 47 2.19 -7.55 2.85
C VAL A 47 2.31 -8.90 2.15
N CYS A 48 1.34 -9.78 2.38
CA CYS A 48 1.28 -11.06 1.69
C CYS A 48 1.11 -10.82 0.19
N VAL A 49 2.08 -11.31 -0.59
CA VAL A 49 2.07 -11.27 -2.05
C VAL A 49 1.53 -12.59 -2.62
N LEU A 50 0.78 -12.51 -3.72
CA LEU A 50 0.21 -13.63 -4.46
C LEU A 50 1.23 -14.35 -5.35
#